data_AF-A0A9P0D4V5-F1
#
_entry.id   AF-A0A9P0D4V5-F1
#
_cell.length_a   1.000
_cell.length_b   1.000
_cell.length_c   1.000
_cell.angle_alpha   90.00
_cell.angle_beta   90.00
_cell.angle_gamma   90.00
#
_symmetry.space_group_name_H-M   'P 1'
#
loop_
_entity.id
_entity.type
_entity.pdbx_description
1 polymer ?
#
loop_
_entity_poly.entity_id
_entity_poly.type
_entity_poly.pdbx_seq_one_letter_code
_entity_poly.pdbx_strand_id
1 'polypeptide(L)'
;MIDNFSEVLEDESYVTKAQSNITVKINTHSIEDLRKLVRYLNDTNIIHHAYQIKQERSYRIVLRGLHYSIPREDIKKKLEKKGHKVKHYQFEAHGKQGALTDVLRRSRAK
;
A
#
# COMPACT_ATOMS: atom_id res chain seq x y z
N MET A 1 -15.96 -16.75 20.92
CA MET A 1 -14.66 -16.57 20.24
C MET A 1 -14.91 -16.95 18.78
N ILE A 2 -14.85 -15.97 17.86
CA ILE A 2 -15.19 -16.10 16.42
C ILE A 2 -16.71 -16.17 16.10
N ASP A 3 -17.60 -15.66 16.97
CA ASP A 3 -19.06 -15.80 16.76
C ASP A 3 -19.67 -14.77 15.78
N ASN A 4 -18.90 -13.81 15.27
CA ASN A 4 -19.43 -12.64 14.55
C ASN A 4 -19.27 -12.66 13.02
N PHE A 5 -18.66 -13.70 12.41
CA PHE A 5 -18.48 -13.71 10.96
C PHE A 5 -19.75 -14.08 10.20
N SER A 6 -20.68 -14.81 10.83
CA SER A 6 -22.00 -15.16 10.26
C SER A 6 -22.89 -13.94 10.03
N GLU A 7 -22.63 -12.81 10.68
CA GLU A 7 -23.35 -11.54 10.42
C GLU A 7 -22.85 -10.83 9.15
N VAL A 8 -21.63 -11.12 8.71
CA VAL A 8 -20.95 -10.41 7.61
C VAL A 8 -20.89 -11.26 6.34
N LEU A 9 -20.88 -12.58 6.49
CA LEU A 9 -20.72 -13.56 5.43
C LEU A 9 -21.86 -14.58 5.50
N GLU A 10 -22.45 -14.90 4.35
CA GLU A 10 -23.38 -16.03 4.24
C GLU A 10 -22.62 -17.34 4.55
N ASP A 11 -23.24 -18.24 5.31
CA ASP A 11 -22.58 -19.41 5.93
C ASP A 11 -21.89 -20.37 4.93
N GLU A 12 -22.24 -20.30 3.65
CA GLU A 12 -21.68 -21.12 2.56
C GLU A 12 -20.57 -20.40 1.75
N SER A 13 -20.26 -19.14 2.08
CA SER A 13 -19.39 -18.29 1.26
C SER A 13 -17.89 -18.38 1.59
N TYR A 14 -17.52 -19.08 2.66
CA TYR A 14 -16.14 -19.14 3.13
C TYR A 14 -15.71 -20.46 3.77
N VAL A 15 -14.42 -20.80 3.60
CA VAL A 15 -13.77 -21.96 4.18
C VAL A 15 -12.69 -21.51 5.16
N THR A 16 -12.82 -21.89 6.42
CA THR A 16 -11.80 -21.66 7.46
C THR A 16 -10.91 -22.87 7.66
N LYS A 17 -9.59 -22.65 7.70
CA LYS A 17 -8.61 -23.67 8.08
C LYS A 17 -7.73 -23.13 9.20
N ALA A 18 -7.66 -23.85 10.31
CA ALA A 18 -6.67 -23.59 11.35
C ALA A 18 -5.28 -24.02 10.86
N GLN A 19 -4.26 -23.21 11.16
CA GLN A 19 -2.87 -23.53 10.88
C GLN A 19 -2.07 -23.68 12.18
N SER A 20 -0.93 -24.37 12.09
CA SER A 20 -0.05 -24.70 13.21
C SER A 20 0.53 -23.48 13.95
N ASN A 21 0.45 -22.28 13.38
CA ASN A 21 1.05 -21.06 13.93
C ASN A 21 0.05 -20.19 14.70
N ILE A 22 -1.05 -20.77 15.24
CA ILE A 22 -2.13 -20.02 15.90
C ILE A 22 -2.75 -18.98 14.93
N THR A 23 -2.71 -19.30 13.63
CA THR A 23 -3.30 -18.48 12.58
C THR A 23 -4.51 -19.19 12.00
N VAL A 24 -5.57 -18.43 11.73
CA VAL A 24 -6.76 -18.91 11.02
C VAL A 24 -6.70 -18.38 9.61
N LYS A 25 -6.72 -19.29 8.63
CA LYS A 25 -6.82 -18.94 7.22
C LYS A 25 -8.29 -18.96 6.82
N ILE A 26 -8.78 -17.84 6.30
CA ILE A 26 -10.14 -17.70 5.77
C ILE A 26 -10.03 -17.57 4.26
N ASN A 27 -10.68 -18.46 3.51
CA ASN A 27 -10.80 -18.35 2.06
C ASN A 27 -12.26 -18.09 1.71
N THR A 28 -12.55 -16.98 1.05
CA THR A 28 -13.89 -16.70 0.51
C THR A 28 -13.99 -17.18 -0.93
N HIS A 29 -15.19 -17.57 -1.37
CA HIS A 29 -15.44 -17.96 -2.75
C HIS A 29 -15.60 -16.75 -3.68
N SER A 30 -16.07 -15.62 -3.15
CA SER A 30 -16.22 -14.35 -3.88
C SER A 30 -15.18 -13.30 -3.46
N ILE A 31 -14.85 -12.42 -4.39
CA ILE A 31 -14.01 -11.23 -4.17
C ILE A 31 -14.78 -10.17 -3.35
N GLU A 32 -16.10 -10.09 -3.51
CA GLU A 32 -16.93 -9.11 -2.81
C GLU A 32 -16.95 -9.41 -1.30
N ASP A 33 -17.10 -10.68 -0.96
CA ASP A 33 -17.09 -11.18 0.42
C ASP A 33 -15.72 -10.98 1.07
N LEU A 34 -14.63 -11.20 0.33
CA LEU A 34 -13.28 -10.88 0.81
C LEU A 34 -13.17 -9.39 1.18
N ARG A 35 -13.69 -8.49 0.33
CA ARG A 35 -13.65 -7.04 0.58
C ARG A 35 -14.48 -6.65 1.79
N LYS A 36 -15.67 -7.24 1.98
CA LYS A 36 -16.50 -7.02 3.17
C LYS A 36 -15.79 -7.51 4.44
N LEU A 37 -15.21 -8.70 4.39
CA LEU A 37 -14.45 -9.29 5.50
C LEU A 37 -13.26 -8.42 5.88
N VAL A 38 -12.47 -7.95 4.91
CA VAL A 38 -11.32 -7.07 5.18
C VAL A 38 -11.76 -5.74 5.79
N ARG A 39 -12.89 -5.15 5.35
CA ARG A 39 -13.44 -3.94 5.97
C ARG A 39 -13.82 -4.20 7.42
N TYR A 40 -14.57 -5.27 7.69
CA TYR A 40 -14.95 -5.67 9.04
C TYR A 40 -13.75 -5.89 9.95
N LEU A 41 -12.71 -6.58 9.47
CA LEU A 41 -11.47 -6.82 10.22
C LEU A 41 -10.71 -5.52 10.53
N ASN A 42 -10.72 -4.55 9.61
CA ASN A 42 -10.13 -3.23 9.86
C ASN A 42 -10.96 -2.44 10.88
N ASP A 43 -12.29 -2.45 10.78
CA ASP A 43 -13.18 -1.73 11.69
C ASP A 43 -13.10 -2.27 13.12
N THR A 44 -12.92 -3.59 13.26
CA THR A 44 -12.71 -4.27 14.54
C THR A 44 -11.26 -4.21 15.05
N ASN A 45 -10.35 -3.55 14.33
CA ASN A 45 -8.91 -3.43 14.64
C ASN A 45 -8.21 -4.80 14.86
N ILE A 46 -8.66 -5.84 14.15
CA ILE A 46 -8.05 -7.17 14.23
C ILE A 46 -6.83 -7.21 13.30
N ILE A 47 -5.67 -7.59 13.83
CA ILE A 47 -4.45 -7.77 13.03
C ILE A 47 -4.67 -8.93 12.07
N HIS A 48 -4.58 -8.65 10.77
CA HIS A 48 -4.79 -9.64 9.74
C HIS A 48 -3.88 -9.40 8.53
N HIS A 49 -3.68 -10.46 7.75
CA HIS A 49 -2.97 -10.39 6.47
C HIS A 49 -3.93 -10.79 5.35
N ALA A 50 -4.29 -9.84 4.49
CA ALA A 50 -5.16 -10.08 3.35
C ALA A 50 -4.36 -10.04 2.04
N TYR A 51 -4.72 -10.92 1.11
CA TYR A 51 -4.16 -10.88 -0.23
C TYR A 51 -4.80 -9.74 -1.03
N GLN A 52 -3.99 -8.87 -1.62
CA GLN A 52 -4.46 -7.85 -2.54
C GLN A 52 -4.40 -8.37 -3.98
N ILE A 53 -5.51 -8.23 -4.70
CA ILE A 53 -5.61 -8.57 -6.12
C ILE A 53 -4.56 -7.80 -6.92
N LYS A 54 -3.86 -8.47 -7.86
CA LYS A 54 -2.74 -7.88 -8.61
C LYS A 54 -3.15 -6.63 -9.41
N GLN A 55 -4.37 -6.60 -9.92
CA GLN A 55 -4.94 -5.47 -10.66
C GLN A 55 -5.18 -4.24 -9.76
N GLU A 56 -5.47 -4.46 -8.48
CA GLU A 56 -5.73 -3.38 -7.52
C GLU A 56 -4.44 -2.90 -6.82
N ARG A 57 -3.38 -3.72 -6.89
CA ARG A 57 -2.08 -3.41 -6.32
C ARG A 57 -1.46 -2.21 -7.02
N SER A 58 -0.96 -1.28 -6.20
CA SER A 58 -0.24 -0.11 -6.72
C SER A 58 1.14 -0.53 -7.22
N TYR A 59 1.51 -0.07 -8.42
CA TYR A 59 2.83 -0.33 -9.00
C TYR A 59 3.84 0.71 -8.56
N ARG A 60 5.08 0.26 -8.31
CA ARG A 60 6.23 1.15 -8.14
C ARG A 60 7.01 1.18 -9.44
N ILE A 61 7.21 2.38 -9.99
CA ILE A 61 8.02 2.62 -11.18
C ILE A 61 9.23 3.48 -10.80
N VAL A 62 10.37 3.24 -11.46
CA VAL A 62 11.59 4.03 -11.29
C VAL A 62 11.91 4.71 -12.61
N LEU A 63 11.84 6.03 -12.63
CA LEU A 63 12.23 6.84 -13.80
C LEU A 63 13.72 7.17 -13.67
N ARG A 64 14.52 6.71 -14.64
CA ARG A 64 15.97 6.97 -14.71
C ARG A 64 16.29 7.92 -15.87
N GLY A 65 17.41 8.62 -15.78
CA GLY A 65 17.87 9.53 -16.84
C GLY A 65 17.07 10.83 -16.94
N LEU A 66 16.40 11.25 -15.86
CA LEU A 66 15.70 12.51 -15.83
C LEU A 66 16.68 13.66 -15.59
N HIS A 67 16.63 14.69 -16.43
CA HIS A 67 17.44 15.89 -16.22
C HIS A 67 16.97 16.64 -14.95
N TYR A 68 17.92 17.11 -14.13
CA TYR A 68 17.64 17.73 -12.83
C TYR A 68 16.79 19.01 -12.91
N SER A 69 16.79 19.70 -14.06
CA SER A 69 15.98 20.90 -14.27
C SER A 69 14.49 20.62 -14.42
N ILE A 70 14.07 19.36 -14.55
CA ILE A 70 12.65 19.02 -14.72
C ILE A 70 11.96 19.06 -13.36
N PRO A 71 10.96 19.93 -13.16
CA PRO A 71 10.29 20.03 -11.87
C PRO A 71 9.38 18.82 -11.63
N ARG A 72 9.29 18.44 -10.36
CA ARG A 72 8.50 17.28 -9.89
C ARG A 72 7.01 17.35 -10.27
N GLU A 73 6.44 18.55 -10.30
CA GLU A 73 5.02 18.78 -10.55
C GLU A 73 4.65 18.48 -12.00
N ASP A 74 5.58 18.74 -12.93
CA ASP A 74 5.38 18.45 -14.34
C ASP A 74 5.32 16.95 -14.60
N ILE A 75 6.13 16.16 -13.89
CA ILE A 75 6.11 14.70 -13.98
C ILE A 75 4.75 14.18 -13.51
N LYS A 76 4.27 14.68 -12.36
CA LYS A 76 2.96 14.31 -11.82
C LYS A 76 1.84 14.67 -12.78
N LYS A 77 1.79 15.91 -13.28
CA LYS A 77 0.80 16.35 -14.28
C LYS A 77 0.83 15.49 -15.54
N LYS A 78 2.01 15.13 -16.05
CA LYS A 78 2.14 14.26 -17.23
C LYS A 78 1.64 12.84 -16.96
N LEU A 79 1.89 12.28 -15.77
CA LEU A 79 1.37 10.97 -15.37
C LEU A 79 -0.16 11.00 -15.22
N GLU A 80 -0.70 12.05 -14.60
CA GLU A 80 -2.15 12.25 -14.45
C GLU A 80 -2.84 12.41 -15.81
N LYS A 81 -2.25 13.17 -16.75
CA LYS A 81 -2.74 13.28 -18.13
C LYS A 81 -2.79 11.93 -18.87
N LYS A 82 -1.93 10.98 -18.50
CA LYS A 82 -1.95 9.61 -19.06
C LYS A 82 -2.94 8.68 -18.33
N GLY A 83 -3.72 9.20 -17.38
CA GLY A 83 -4.68 8.43 -16.60
C GLY A 83 -4.10 7.72 -15.38
N HIS A 84 -2.85 8.00 -15.01
CA HIS A 84 -2.21 7.39 -13.83
C HIS A 84 -2.31 8.29 -12.60
N LYS A 85 -2.92 7.77 -11.52
CA LYS A 85 -2.96 8.46 -10.23
C LYS A 85 -1.71 8.14 -9.41
N VAL A 86 -0.87 9.16 -9.19
CA VAL A 86 0.34 9.02 -8.38
C VAL A 86 -0.04 9.00 -6.89
N LYS A 87 0.23 7.87 -6.21
CA LYS A 87 -0.01 7.74 -4.75
C LYS A 87 1.17 8.23 -3.92
N HIS A 88 2.38 7.84 -4.30
CA HIS A 88 3.62 8.17 -3.62
C HIS A 88 4.72 8.38 -4.64
N TYR A 89 5.63 9.31 -4.38
CA TYR A 89 6.81 9.55 -5.21
C TYR A 89 8.01 9.85 -4.31
N GLN A 90 9.16 9.31 -4.68
CA GLN A 90 10.43 9.50 -4.00
C GLN A 90 11.49 9.78 -5.07
N PHE A 91 12.28 10.82 -4.87
CA PHE A 91 13.39 11.16 -5.75
C PHE A 91 14.70 10.76 -5.08
N GLU A 92 15.50 9.97 -5.79
CA GLU A 92 16.84 9.58 -5.36
C GLU A 92 17.84 10.17 -6.35
N ALA A 93 18.58 11.18 -5.93
CA ALA A 93 19.63 11.77 -6.74
C ALA A 93 20.93 10.97 -6.55
N HIS A 94 21.28 10.15 -7.54
CA HIS A 94 22.62 9.56 -7.60
C HIS A 94 23.62 10.60 -8.14
N GLY A 95 24.20 11.38 -7.22
CA GLY A 95 25.28 12.32 -7.54
C GLY A 95 25.25 13.59 -6.70
N LYS A 96 26.16 13.67 -5.71
CA LYS A 96 26.51 14.86 -4.91
C LYS A 96 25.41 15.47 -4.00
N GLN A 97 24.71 14.64 -3.21
CA GLN A 97 24.00 15.12 -2.00
C GLN A 97 24.83 14.95 -0.71
N GLY A 98 26.15 15.13 -0.79
CA GLY A 98 27.02 15.22 0.38
C GLY A 98 27.29 16.66 0.88
N ALA A 99 26.88 17.69 0.12
CA ALA A 99 27.29 19.07 0.42
C ALA A 99 26.16 20.00 0.90
N LEU A 100 24.90 19.74 0.56
CA LEU A 100 23.77 20.62 0.93
C LEU A 100 23.03 20.18 2.20
N THR A 101 23.13 18.91 2.58
CA THR A 101 22.59 18.39 3.84
C THR A 101 23.46 18.75 5.05
N ASP A 102 24.75 19.01 4.84
CA ASP A 102 25.69 19.43 5.89
C ASP A 102 25.56 20.91 6.29
N VAL A 103 25.15 21.79 5.38
CA VAL A 103 24.99 23.24 5.68
C VAL A 103 23.76 23.49 6.57
N LEU A 104 22.68 22.73 6.39
CA LEU A 104 21.46 22.85 7.19
C LEU A 104 21.55 22.21 8.58
N ARG A 105 22.52 21.31 8.83
CA ARG A 105 22.77 20.75 10.16
C ARG A 105 23.62 21.65 11.06
N ARG A 106 24.57 22.42 10.50
CA ARG A 106 25.43 23.32 11.29
C ARG A 106 24.74 24.61 11.72
N SER A 107 23.67 25.03 11.05
CA SER A 107 22.90 26.24 11.40
C SER A 107 21.96 26.06 12.60
N ARG A 108 21.75 24.84 13.11
CA ARG A 108 20.90 24.57 14.29
C ARG A 108 21.69 24.26 15.57
N ALA A 109 23.01 24.44 15.53
CA ALA A 109 23.88 24.31 16.68
C ALA A 109 24.62 25.63 16.92
N LYS A 110 23.90 26.66 17.34
CA LYS A 110 24.42 27.79 18.11
C LYS A 110 23.30 28.44 18.89
#